data_AF-A0A523BVU2-F1
#
_entry.id   AF-A0A523BVU2-F1
#
_cell.length_a   1.000
_cell.length_b   1.000
_cell.length_c   1.000
_cell.angle_alpha   90.00
_cell.angle_beta   90.00
_cell.angle_gamma   90.00
#
_symmetry.space_group_name_H-M   'P 1'
#
loop_
_entity.id
_entity.type
_entity.pdbx_description
1 polymer ?
#
loop_
_entity_poly.entity_id
_entity_poly.type
_entity_poly.pdbx_seq_one_letter_code
_entity_poly.pdbx_strand_id
1 'polypeptide(L)'
;MFKRKPKSVTLTEGEQPVKKKFDWFKFSIIVNVAIIAVVVVAVASMRIINESETNPGFCANCHNMEKYVNSYLNGSTMDSVHAKANVGCKDCHSDYTLVAEISSGITYITGNYDESMPRRKFSEEMCNKCHISREYHADRTDYLVRNPHWSHWPDLKCTTCHLSHANQVDYCSQCHDNGGQRLTGGEIIPRAVNPWADNTH
;
A
#
# COMPACT_ATOMS: atom_id res chain seq x y z
N MET A 1 103.57 -31.53 12.34
CA MET A 1 102.80 -31.52 11.08
C MET A 1 101.52 -32.30 11.35
N PHE A 2 100.29 -31.81 11.32
CA PHE A 2 99.66 -30.74 10.55
C PHE A 2 98.60 -30.01 11.40
N LYS A 3 98.60 -28.67 11.38
CA LYS A 3 97.50 -27.82 11.86
C LYS A 3 96.33 -27.91 10.86
N ARG A 4 95.11 -28.23 11.30
CA ARG A 4 93.88 -27.94 10.53
C ARG A 4 93.23 -26.68 11.08
N LYS A 5 93.10 -25.67 10.22
CA LYS A 5 92.28 -24.44 10.41
C LYS A 5 90.87 -24.66 9.83
N PRO A 6 89.89 -23.81 10.18
CA PRO A 6 88.50 -24.19 10.46
C PRO A 6 87.60 -24.19 9.22
N LYS A 7 86.50 -24.94 9.26
CA LYS A 7 85.34 -24.68 8.39
C LYS A 7 84.34 -23.82 9.17
N SER A 8 84.29 -22.53 8.84
CA SER A 8 83.17 -21.66 9.18
C SER A 8 81.94 -22.11 8.39
N VAL A 9 80.91 -22.57 9.08
CA VAL A 9 79.58 -22.80 8.50
C VAL A 9 78.94 -21.42 8.34
N THR A 10 78.86 -20.93 7.11
CA THR A 10 78.08 -19.74 6.78
C THR A 10 76.61 -20.16 6.80
N LEU A 11 75.90 -19.78 7.87
CA LEU A 11 74.44 -19.88 7.92
C LEU A 11 73.89 -18.78 7.01
N THR A 12 73.28 -19.17 5.89
CA THR A 12 72.47 -18.26 5.08
C THR A 12 71.27 -17.83 5.90
N GLU A 13 71.21 -16.53 6.22
CA GLU A 13 70.11 -15.87 6.90
C GLU A 13 68.84 -16.03 6.05
N GLY A 14 67.92 -16.87 6.53
CA GLY A 14 66.62 -17.05 5.92
C GLY A 14 65.80 -15.76 6.01
N GLU A 15 65.30 -15.30 4.86
CA GLU A 15 64.29 -14.26 4.75
C GLU A 15 63.14 -14.53 5.74
N GLN A 16 63.06 -13.69 6.78
CA GLN A 16 61.93 -13.68 7.70
C GLN A 16 60.68 -13.23 6.92
N PRO A 17 59.54 -13.95 6.99
CA PRO A 17 58.34 -13.50 6.32
C PRO A 17 57.90 -12.18 6.97
N VAL A 18 57.92 -11.10 6.19
CA VAL A 18 57.44 -9.79 6.64
C VAL A 18 55.96 -9.92 7.01
N LYS A 19 55.67 -10.05 8.30
CA LYS A 19 54.30 -10.00 8.81
C LYS A 19 53.76 -8.61 8.50
N LYS A 20 52.91 -8.50 7.47
CA LYS A 20 52.17 -7.27 7.16
C LYS A 20 51.45 -6.81 8.44
N LYS A 21 51.87 -5.69 9.01
CA LYS A 21 51.22 -5.09 10.17
C LYS A 21 49.82 -4.63 9.72
N PHE A 22 48.79 -5.19 10.34
CA PHE A 22 47.42 -4.83 10.07
C PHE A 22 47.18 -3.36 10.40
N ASP A 23 46.74 -2.58 9.41
CA ASP A 23 46.53 -1.14 9.54
C ASP A 23 45.18 -0.88 10.21
N TRP A 24 45.19 -0.87 11.54
CA TRP A 24 43.99 -0.72 12.37
C TRP A 24 43.26 0.60 12.10
N PHE A 25 43.97 1.65 11.69
CA PHE A 25 43.38 2.93 11.34
C PHE A 25 42.54 2.83 10.06
N LYS A 26 43.08 2.23 8.99
CA LYS A 26 42.31 1.98 7.75
C LYS A 26 41.13 1.06 7.99
N PHE A 27 41.30 0.02 8.80
CA PHE A 27 40.21 -0.87 9.17
C PHE A 27 39.10 -0.14 9.93
N SER A 28 39.46 0.69 10.92
CA SER A 28 38.51 1.51 11.67
C SER A 28 37.75 2.48 10.75
N ILE A 29 38.43 3.14 9.81
CA ILE A 29 37.76 4.01 8.83
C ILE A 29 36.75 3.23 7.99
N ILE A 30 37.15 2.08 7.43
CA ILE A 30 36.25 1.26 6.60
C ILE A 30 35.01 0.83 7.39
N VAL A 31 35.20 0.38 8.63
CA VAL A 31 34.10 -0.03 9.51
C VAL A 31 33.16 1.14 9.81
N ASN A 32 33.69 2.31 10.16
CA ASN A 32 32.87 3.48 10.45
C ASN A 32 32.11 3.99 9.21
N VAL A 33 32.75 3.99 8.03
CA VAL A 33 32.07 4.33 6.76
C VAL A 33 30.95 3.35 6.47
N ALA A 34 31.18 2.05 6.65
CA ALA A 34 30.14 1.03 6.47
C ALA A 34 28.98 1.24 7.46
N ILE A 35 29.26 1.53 8.73
CA ILE A 35 28.24 1.83 9.74
C ILE A 35 27.43 3.07 9.33
N ILE A 36 28.09 4.16 8.92
CA ILE A 36 27.41 5.38 8.47
C ILE A 36 26.52 5.07 7.27
N ALA A 37 27.01 4.33 6.28
CA ALA A 37 26.21 3.94 5.12
C ALA A 37 24.95 3.15 5.52
N VAL A 38 25.09 2.17 6.43
CA VAL A 38 23.95 1.40 6.96
C VAL A 38 22.96 2.31 7.70
N VAL A 39 23.43 3.22 8.54
CA VAL A 39 22.56 4.16 9.27
C VAL A 39 21.83 5.08 8.31
N VAL A 40 22.50 5.63 7.30
CA VAL A 40 21.88 6.48 6.28
C VAL A 40 20.79 5.72 5.53
N VAL A 41 21.05 4.48 5.09
CA VAL A 41 20.06 3.65 4.41
C VAL A 41 18.86 3.34 5.33
N ALA A 42 19.11 3.04 6.60
CA ALA A 42 18.05 2.76 7.56
C ALA A 42 17.15 3.98 7.80
N VAL A 43 17.72 5.17 7.99
CA VAL A 43 16.97 6.41 8.17
C VAL A 43 16.18 6.78 6.91
N ALA A 44 16.79 6.65 5.73
CA ALA A 44 16.10 6.90 4.46
C ALA A 44 14.93 5.94 4.25
N SER A 45 15.13 4.64 4.53
CA SER A 45 14.08 3.61 4.42
C SER A 45 12.93 3.91 5.39
N MET A 46 13.23 4.28 6.63
CA MET A 46 12.22 4.65 7.62
C MET A 46 11.39 5.86 7.17
N ARG A 47 12.02 6.88 6.56
CA ARG A 47 11.30 8.03 6.02
C ARG A 47 10.37 7.62 4.88
N ILE A 48 10.84 6.78 3.96
CA ILE A 48 10.03 6.28 2.83
C ILE A 48 8.82 5.51 3.34
N ILE A 49 9.01 4.61 4.31
CA ILE A 49 7.90 3.85 4.91
C ILE A 49 6.89 4.81 5.53
N ASN A 50 7.33 5.77 6.34
CA ASN A 50 6.44 6.74 6.94
C ASN A 50 5.67 7.55 5.89
N GLU A 51 6.33 8.10 4.87
CA GLU A 51 5.65 8.82 3.78
C GLU A 51 4.62 7.94 3.07
N SER A 52 4.96 6.68 2.80
CA SER A 52 4.06 5.74 2.13
C SER A 52 2.81 5.38 2.96
N GLU A 53 2.83 5.61 4.27
CA GLU A 53 1.69 5.39 5.16
C GLU A 53 0.90 6.68 5.40
N THR A 54 1.57 7.82 5.52
CA THR A 54 0.94 9.08 5.97
C THR A 54 0.64 10.07 4.85
N ASN A 55 1.23 9.90 3.67
CA ASN A 55 1.13 10.86 2.57
C ASN A 55 0.53 10.20 1.31
N PRO A 56 -0.75 10.43 1.01
CA PRO A 56 -1.42 9.85 -0.17
C PRO A 56 -0.73 10.23 -1.48
N GLY A 57 -0.16 11.44 -1.55
CA GLY A 57 0.55 11.94 -2.73
C GLY A 57 1.88 11.26 -2.99
N PHE A 58 2.47 10.60 -1.98
CA PHE A 58 3.77 9.96 -2.11
C PHE A 58 3.75 8.86 -3.19
N CYS A 59 2.67 8.09 -3.27
CA CYS A 59 2.51 6.98 -4.19
C CYS A 59 2.61 7.41 -5.67
N ALA A 60 2.12 8.61 -6.01
CA ALA A 60 2.12 9.12 -7.39
C ALA A 60 3.52 9.51 -7.90
N ASN A 61 4.52 9.64 -7.01
CA ASN A 61 5.89 9.94 -7.40
C ASN A 61 6.60 8.71 -7.99
N CYS A 62 6.19 7.51 -7.57
CA CYS A 62 6.86 6.27 -7.94
C CYS A 62 5.95 5.28 -8.65
N HIS A 63 4.63 5.43 -8.59
CA HIS A 63 3.67 4.50 -9.16
C HIS A 63 2.64 5.23 -10.03
N ASN A 64 2.02 4.50 -10.96
CA ASN A 64 0.89 4.98 -11.75
C ASN A 64 -0.39 5.14 -10.89
N MET A 65 -0.37 6.13 -9.99
CA MET A 65 -1.38 6.33 -8.94
C MET A 65 -2.03 7.71 -8.96
N GLU A 66 -1.55 8.66 -9.76
CA GLU A 66 -1.99 10.06 -9.73
C GLU A 66 -3.51 10.22 -9.81
N LYS A 67 -4.15 9.54 -10.76
CA LYS A 67 -5.62 9.53 -10.91
C LYS A 67 -6.34 9.07 -9.62
N TYR A 68 -5.83 8.02 -8.98
CA TYR A 68 -6.43 7.43 -7.78
C TYR A 68 -6.19 8.30 -6.54
N VAL A 69 -5.03 8.93 -6.45
CA VAL A 69 -4.73 9.93 -5.41
C VAL A 69 -5.67 11.13 -5.54
N ASN A 70 -5.87 11.63 -6.75
CA ASN A 70 -6.81 12.74 -6.98
C ASN A 70 -8.25 12.36 -6.63
N SER A 71 -8.70 11.17 -7.04
CA SER A 71 -10.00 10.60 -6.66
C SER A 71 -10.18 10.53 -5.15
N TYR A 72 -9.16 10.05 -4.42
CA TYR A 72 -9.16 9.94 -2.97
C TYR A 72 -9.21 11.31 -2.27
N LEU A 73 -8.37 12.26 -2.70
CA LEU A 73 -8.27 13.57 -2.04
C LEU A 73 -9.41 14.53 -2.41
N ASN A 74 -9.81 14.55 -3.68
CA ASN A 74 -10.64 15.61 -4.26
C ASN A 74 -11.95 15.08 -4.87
N GLY A 75 -12.10 13.77 -4.99
CA GLY A 75 -13.26 13.15 -5.62
C GLY A 75 -14.50 13.12 -4.73
N SER A 76 -15.50 12.41 -5.22
CA SER A 76 -16.76 12.17 -4.51
C SER A 76 -17.12 10.68 -4.45
N THR A 77 -16.21 9.82 -4.91
CA THR A 77 -16.31 8.36 -4.91
C THR A 77 -16.01 7.78 -3.51
N MET A 78 -16.17 6.46 -3.35
CA MET A 78 -16.09 5.83 -2.03
C MET A 78 -14.71 5.95 -1.37
N ASP A 79 -13.63 6.01 -2.15
CA ASP A 79 -12.29 6.32 -1.66
C ASP A 79 -12.21 7.69 -0.94
N SER A 80 -12.84 8.74 -1.49
CA SER A 80 -12.90 10.06 -0.84
C SER A 80 -13.74 10.06 0.44
N VAL A 81 -14.81 9.25 0.49
CA VAL A 81 -15.59 9.07 1.73
C VAL A 81 -14.72 8.45 2.82
N HIS A 82 -13.92 7.43 2.48
CA HIS A 82 -12.98 6.81 3.39
C HIS A 82 -11.83 7.75 3.79
N ALA A 83 -11.34 8.59 2.87
CA ALA A 83 -10.35 9.62 3.17
C ALA A 83 -10.84 10.57 4.28
N LYS A 84 -12.11 11.01 4.19
CA LYS A 84 -12.76 11.87 5.20
C LYS A 84 -12.95 11.16 6.55
N ALA A 85 -13.00 9.82 6.54
CA ALA A 85 -13.02 8.99 7.74
C ALA A 85 -11.61 8.61 8.24
N ASN A 86 -10.56 9.23 7.70
CA ASN A 86 -9.16 8.97 8.04
C ASN A 86 -8.72 7.51 7.79
N VAL A 87 -9.27 6.88 6.75
CA VAL A 87 -8.86 5.55 6.28
C VAL A 87 -7.88 5.72 5.12
N GLY A 88 -6.64 5.29 5.34
CA GLY A 88 -5.55 5.43 4.39
C GLY A 88 -5.58 4.39 3.26
N CYS A 89 -4.76 4.62 2.23
CA CYS A 89 -4.72 3.75 1.04
C CYS A 89 -4.39 2.29 1.40
N LYS A 90 -3.44 2.09 2.32
CA LYS A 90 -2.94 0.77 2.73
C LYS A 90 -3.89 0.00 3.65
N ASP A 91 -4.88 0.65 4.25
CA ASP A 91 -5.90 -0.03 5.05
C ASP A 91 -6.76 -0.96 4.20
N CYS A 92 -6.98 -0.58 2.94
CA CYS A 92 -7.58 -1.42 1.91
C CYS A 92 -6.51 -2.20 1.12
N HIS A 93 -5.41 -1.54 0.73
CA HIS A 93 -4.33 -2.13 -0.10
C HIS A 93 -3.25 -2.84 0.72
N SER A 94 -3.62 -3.59 1.76
CA SER A 94 -2.67 -4.18 2.71
C SER A 94 -1.95 -5.44 2.21
N ASP A 95 -2.49 -6.10 1.19
CA ASP A 95 -2.06 -7.41 0.67
C ASP A 95 -1.01 -7.31 -0.44
N TYR A 96 -0.39 -6.14 -0.63
CA TYR A 96 0.62 -5.93 -1.64
C TYR A 96 2.02 -6.30 -1.12
N THR A 97 2.75 -7.12 -1.88
CA THR A 97 4.08 -7.59 -1.46
C THR A 97 5.13 -6.52 -1.71
N LEU A 98 6.19 -6.50 -0.89
CA LEU A 98 7.33 -5.59 -1.08
C LEU A 98 7.95 -5.72 -2.48
N VAL A 99 8.02 -6.94 -3.02
CA VAL A 99 8.56 -7.20 -4.36
C VAL A 99 7.68 -6.57 -5.43
N ALA A 100 6.36 -6.70 -5.29
CA ALA A 100 5.43 -6.08 -6.22
C ALA A 100 5.56 -4.55 -6.18
N GLU A 101 5.70 -3.95 -4.98
CA GLU A 101 5.89 -2.51 -4.83
C GLU A 101 7.15 -2.01 -5.52
N ILE A 102 8.28 -2.66 -5.28
CA ILE A 102 9.52 -2.30 -5.95
C ILE A 102 9.37 -2.45 -7.47
N SER A 103 8.74 -3.52 -7.94
CA SER A 103 8.55 -3.75 -9.38
C SER A 103 7.63 -2.71 -10.03
N SER A 104 6.57 -2.28 -9.34
CA SER A 104 5.69 -1.20 -9.80
C SER A 104 6.45 0.13 -9.86
N GLY A 105 7.32 0.39 -8.88
CA GLY A 105 8.20 1.56 -8.87
C GLY A 105 9.12 1.63 -10.09
N ILE A 106 9.79 0.52 -10.39
CA ILE A 106 10.71 0.40 -11.53
C ILE A 106 9.95 0.54 -12.85
N THR A 107 8.82 -0.14 -13.02
CA THR A 107 8.04 -0.08 -14.27
C THR A 107 7.50 1.33 -14.54
N TYR A 108 7.08 2.07 -13.51
CA TYR A 108 6.68 3.46 -13.66
C TYR A 108 7.83 4.37 -14.12
N ILE A 109 8.97 4.34 -13.42
CA ILE A 109 10.13 5.20 -13.74
C ILE A 109 10.73 4.86 -15.11
N THR A 110 10.69 3.59 -15.50
CA THR A 110 11.14 3.15 -16.84
C THR A 110 10.11 3.36 -17.95
N GLY A 111 8.90 3.82 -17.63
CA GLY A 111 7.81 4.03 -18.59
C GLY A 111 7.14 2.75 -19.10
N ASN A 112 7.45 1.58 -18.51
CA ASN A 112 6.91 0.27 -18.89
C ASN A 112 5.73 -0.15 -17.98
N TYR A 113 4.89 0.79 -17.57
CA TYR A 113 3.73 0.50 -16.73
C TYR A 113 2.45 0.33 -17.56
N ASP A 114 1.48 -0.41 -17.03
CA ASP A 114 0.14 -0.49 -17.62
C ASP A 114 -0.66 0.77 -17.26
N GLU A 115 -1.10 1.52 -18.26
CA GLU A 115 -1.97 2.68 -18.08
C GLU A 115 -3.35 2.26 -17.52
N SER A 116 -3.84 1.10 -17.97
CA SER A 116 -5.12 0.53 -17.59
C SER A 116 -4.98 -0.35 -16.36
N MET A 117 -4.68 0.25 -15.21
CA MET A 117 -4.63 -0.45 -13.93
C MET A 117 -5.91 -1.30 -13.69
N PRO A 118 -5.81 -2.64 -13.70
CA PRO A 118 -6.98 -3.50 -13.61
C PRO A 118 -7.63 -3.38 -12.24
N ARG A 119 -8.96 -3.49 -12.21
CA ARG A 119 -9.71 -3.37 -10.97
C ARG A 119 -9.39 -4.52 -10.01
N ARG A 120 -8.89 -4.18 -8.82
CA ARG A 120 -8.67 -5.15 -7.74
C ARG A 120 -9.99 -5.67 -7.20
N LYS A 121 -10.02 -6.97 -6.90
CA LYS A 121 -11.12 -7.61 -6.19
C LYS A 121 -10.78 -7.65 -4.70
N PHE A 122 -11.68 -7.14 -3.88
CA PHE A 122 -11.59 -7.27 -2.43
C PHE A 122 -12.61 -8.28 -1.92
N SER A 123 -12.22 -9.05 -0.90
CA SER A 123 -13.14 -9.91 -0.17
C SER A 123 -14.06 -9.07 0.73
N GLU A 124 -15.18 -9.65 1.16
CA GLU A 124 -16.08 -9.01 2.13
C GLU A 124 -15.38 -8.81 3.48
N GLU A 125 -14.47 -9.70 3.85
CA GLU A 125 -13.67 -9.60 5.08
C GLU A 125 -12.89 -8.28 5.16
N MET A 126 -12.35 -7.80 4.03
CA MET A 126 -11.66 -6.50 3.99
C MET A 126 -12.59 -5.38 4.47
N CYS A 127 -13.82 -5.33 3.94
CA CYS A 127 -14.81 -4.34 4.33
C CYS A 127 -15.21 -4.52 5.80
N ASN A 128 -15.44 -5.77 6.23
CA ASN A 128 -15.91 -6.10 7.58
C ASN A 128 -14.89 -5.80 8.68
N LYS A 129 -13.60 -5.56 8.36
CA LYS A 129 -12.61 -5.02 9.32
C LYS A 129 -13.12 -3.75 10.01
N CYS A 130 -13.91 -2.94 9.31
CA CYS A 130 -14.52 -1.71 9.84
C CYS A 130 -16.06 -1.75 9.81
N HIS A 131 -16.65 -2.55 8.92
CA HIS A 131 -18.10 -2.56 8.66
C HIS A 131 -18.88 -3.70 9.33
N ILE A 132 -18.32 -4.39 10.33
CA ILE A 132 -19.00 -5.42 11.15
C ILE A 132 -19.54 -6.60 10.31
N SER A 133 -20.71 -6.47 9.69
CA SER A 133 -21.30 -7.45 8.78
C SER A 133 -22.36 -6.83 7.87
N ARG A 134 -22.81 -7.58 6.87
CA ARG A 134 -23.90 -7.18 5.97
C ARG A 134 -25.24 -7.12 6.70
N GLU A 135 -25.48 -8.03 7.64
CA GLU A 135 -26.66 -8.06 8.49
C GLU A 135 -26.71 -6.82 9.38
N TYR A 136 -25.58 -6.41 9.96
CA TYR A 136 -25.51 -5.14 10.68
C TYR A 136 -25.89 -3.96 9.78
N HIS A 137 -25.40 -3.93 8.53
CA HIS A 137 -25.78 -2.88 7.58
C HIS A 137 -27.27 -2.91 7.23
N ALA A 138 -27.85 -4.10 7.06
CA ALA A 138 -29.27 -4.29 6.88
C ALA A 138 -30.06 -3.65 8.03
N ASP A 139 -29.74 -3.99 9.28
CA ASP A 139 -30.41 -3.42 10.46
C ASP A 139 -30.24 -1.90 10.52
N ARG A 140 -29.07 -1.36 10.17
CA ARG A 140 -28.80 0.09 10.18
C ARG A 140 -29.46 0.84 9.03
N THR A 141 -30.05 0.15 8.07
CA THR A 141 -30.71 0.72 6.89
C THR A 141 -32.15 0.24 6.72
N ASP A 142 -32.75 -0.28 7.79
CA ASP A 142 -34.12 -0.78 7.87
C ASP A 142 -35.20 0.28 7.57
N TYR A 143 -34.86 1.55 7.73
CA TYR A 143 -35.72 2.70 7.38
C TYR A 143 -35.87 2.92 5.86
N LEU A 144 -35.09 2.24 5.02
CA LEU A 144 -35.22 2.32 3.58
C LEU A 144 -36.38 1.45 3.11
N VAL A 145 -37.28 2.03 2.29
CA VAL A 145 -38.39 1.28 1.68
C VAL A 145 -37.89 0.05 0.90
N ARG A 146 -36.73 0.18 0.25
CA ARG A 146 -36.02 -0.93 -0.40
C ARG A 146 -34.60 -1.01 0.16
N ASN A 147 -34.37 -1.87 1.13
CA ASN A 147 -33.05 -2.02 1.73
C ASN A 147 -32.11 -2.86 0.85
N PRO A 148 -31.02 -2.31 0.28
CA PRO A 148 -30.12 -3.04 -0.60
C PRO A 148 -29.25 -4.05 0.17
N HIS A 149 -29.10 -3.88 1.48
CA HIS A 149 -28.36 -4.80 2.35
C HIS A 149 -29.23 -5.97 2.83
N TRP A 150 -30.55 -5.89 2.66
CA TRP A 150 -31.49 -6.97 2.92
C TRP A 150 -32.26 -7.33 1.65
N SER A 151 -31.56 -8.00 0.73
CA SER A 151 -32.11 -8.36 -0.58
C SER A 151 -32.44 -9.85 -0.68
N HIS A 152 -33.17 -10.22 -1.72
CA HIS A 152 -33.43 -11.62 -2.07
C HIS A 152 -32.23 -12.31 -2.76
N TRP A 153 -31.08 -11.63 -2.88
CA TRP A 153 -29.83 -12.17 -3.40
C TRP A 153 -28.85 -12.44 -2.23
N PRO A 154 -28.69 -13.71 -1.81
CA PRO A 154 -27.93 -14.03 -0.60
C PRO A 154 -26.42 -13.81 -0.72
N ASP A 155 -25.89 -13.82 -1.95
CA ASP A 155 -24.44 -13.77 -2.22
C ASP A 155 -23.98 -12.44 -2.84
N LEU A 156 -24.76 -11.36 -2.65
CA LEU A 156 -24.41 -10.06 -3.19
C LEU A 156 -23.21 -9.47 -2.43
N LYS A 157 -22.08 -9.31 -3.14
CA LYS A 157 -20.85 -8.76 -2.60
C LYS A 157 -20.91 -7.24 -2.51
N CYS A 158 -20.32 -6.66 -1.47
CA CYS A 158 -20.20 -5.21 -1.29
C CYS A 158 -19.65 -4.51 -2.56
N THR A 159 -18.63 -5.11 -3.18
CA THR A 159 -17.94 -4.57 -4.36
C THR A 159 -18.73 -4.62 -5.67
N THR A 160 -19.91 -5.26 -5.66
CA THR A 160 -20.85 -5.26 -6.79
C THR A 160 -21.43 -3.87 -7.01
N CYS A 161 -21.81 -3.21 -5.92
CA CYS A 161 -22.42 -1.87 -5.93
C CYS A 161 -21.39 -0.79 -5.56
N HIS A 162 -20.54 -1.09 -4.57
CA HIS A 162 -19.62 -0.12 -3.98
C HIS A 162 -18.24 -0.16 -4.64
N LEU A 163 -17.91 0.88 -5.42
CA LEU A 163 -16.63 1.00 -6.12
C LEU A 163 -15.77 2.11 -5.50
N SER A 164 -14.52 1.81 -5.14
CA SER A 164 -13.66 2.78 -4.44
C SER A 164 -13.32 3.98 -5.32
N HIS A 165 -12.74 3.73 -6.50
CA HIS A 165 -12.21 4.75 -7.40
C HIS A 165 -13.08 4.98 -8.65
N ALA A 166 -14.39 4.77 -8.51
CA ALA A 166 -15.34 4.91 -9.61
C ALA A 166 -16.75 5.22 -9.08
N ASN A 167 -17.63 5.66 -9.97
CA ASN A 167 -19.04 5.85 -9.66
C ASN A 167 -19.66 4.56 -9.14
N GLN A 168 -20.56 4.68 -8.16
CA GLN A 168 -21.27 3.53 -7.62
C GLN A 168 -22.19 2.92 -8.67
N VAL A 169 -22.47 1.62 -8.53
CA VAL A 169 -23.38 0.90 -9.42
C VAL A 169 -24.72 0.77 -8.73
N ASP A 170 -25.77 1.27 -9.37
CA ASP A 170 -27.14 0.97 -8.99
C ASP A 170 -27.54 -0.41 -9.53
N TYR A 171 -27.19 -1.45 -8.78
CA TYR A 171 -27.42 -2.82 -9.23
C TYR A 171 -28.92 -3.16 -9.30
N CYS A 172 -29.71 -2.64 -8.36
CA CYS A 172 -31.13 -2.95 -8.23
C CYS A 172 -31.96 -2.32 -9.38
N SER A 173 -31.61 -1.08 -9.77
CA SER A 173 -32.23 -0.35 -10.89
C SER A 173 -32.04 -0.99 -12.26
N GLN A 174 -31.26 -2.07 -12.36
CA GLN A 174 -31.20 -2.86 -13.59
C GLN A 174 -32.49 -3.65 -13.84
N CYS A 175 -33.27 -3.92 -12.79
CA CYS A 175 -34.52 -4.69 -12.87
C CYS A 175 -35.73 -3.97 -12.26
N HIS A 176 -35.53 -3.20 -11.19
CA HIS A 176 -36.61 -2.54 -10.45
C HIS A 176 -36.16 -1.19 -9.93
N ASP A 177 -37.08 -0.25 -9.72
CA ASP A 177 -36.75 1.02 -9.07
C ASP A 177 -36.03 0.80 -7.72
N ASN A 178 -34.93 1.52 -7.49
CA ASN A 178 -34.11 1.38 -6.28
C ASN A 178 -34.77 2.00 -5.03
N GLY A 179 -35.97 2.56 -5.13
CA GLY A 179 -36.64 3.25 -4.03
C GLY A 179 -36.05 4.62 -3.74
N GLY A 180 -35.50 5.29 -4.76
CA GLY A 180 -34.97 6.64 -4.65
C GLY A 180 -33.63 6.78 -3.92
N GLN A 181 -32.90 5.68 -3.76
CA GLN A 181 -31.70 5.69 -2.95
C GLN A 181 -30.60 6.53 -3.58
N ARG A 182 -29.94 7.34 -2.76
CA ARG A 182 -28.80 8.14 -3.17
C ARG A 182 -27.53 7.28 -3.24
N LEU A 183 -26.88 7.28 -4.39
CA LEU A 183 -25.52 6.78 -4.53
C LEU A 183 -24.47 7.80 -4.07
N THR A 184 -23.35 7.31 -3.53
CA THR A 184 -22.19 8.13 -3.18
C THR A 184 -21.75 8.97 -4.39
N GLY A 185 -21.58 10.27 -4.18
CA GLY A 185 -21.31 11.26 -5.23
C GLY A 185 -22.52 12.06 -5.70
N GLY A 186 -23.75 11.60 -5.42
CA GLY A 186 -24.98 12.35 -5.68
C GLY A 186 -25.27 13.46 -4.66
N GLU A 187 -26.29 14.28 -4.89
CA GLU A 187 -26.72 15.35 -3.96
C GLU A 187 -27.21 14.78 -2.62
N ILE A 188 -26.72 15.29 -1.49
CA ILE A 188 -27.23 14.90 -0.16
C ILE A 188 -28.60 15.53 0.04
N ILE A 189 -29.65 14.73 -0.08
CA ILE A 189 -31.00 15.13 0.31
C ILE A 189 -31.18 14.82 1.81
N PRO A 190 -31.42 15.81 2.69
CA PRO A 190 -31.65 15.57 4.11
C PRO A 190 -32.83 14.61 4.32
N ARG A 191 -32.72 13.67 5.29
CA ARG A 191 -33.70 12.61 5.59
C ARG A 191 -35.07 13.10 6.13
N ALA A 192 -35.49 14.31 5.81
CA ALA A 192 -36.72 14.92 6.32
C ALA A 192 -37.90 14.90 5.33
N VAL A 193 -37.69 14.44 4.10
CA VAL A 193 -38.80 14.15 3.18
C VAL A 193 -38.40 12.88 2.45
N ASN A 194 -39.13 11.79 2.67
CA ASN A 194 -39.09 10.66 1.76
C ASN A 194 -40.05 11.04 0.61
N PRO A 195 -39.58 11.54 -0.54
CA PRO A 195 -40.46 11.87 -1.65
C PRO A 195 -41.14 10.62 -2.26
N TRP A 196 -40.75 9.42 -1.83
CA TRP A 196 -41.35 8.12 -2.21
C TRP A 196 -42.20 7.51 -1.07
N ALA A 197 -42.51 8.29 -0.02
CA ALA A 197 -43.49 7.91 1.00
C ALA A 197 -44.94 8.18 0.56
N ASP A 198 -45.17 8.64 -0.68
CA ASP A 198 -46.51 8.64 -1.24
C ASP A 198 -46.87 7.21 -1.68
N ASN A 199 -47.71 6.59 -0.85
CA ASN A 199 -48.17 5.21 -0.98
C ASN A 199 -49.08 4.99 -2.20
N THR A 200 -48.57 5.18 -3.42
CA THR A 200 -49.32 4.97 -4.67
C THR A 200 -48.76 3.87 -5.55
N HIS A 201 -48.38 2.74 -4.97
CA HIS A 201 -48.29 1.44 -5.67
C HIS A 201 -48.95 0.34 -4.84
#